data_AF-A0A317DHJ2-F1
#
_entry.id   AF-A0A317DHJ2-F1
#
_cell.length_a   1.000
_cell.length_b   1.000
_cell.length_c   1.000
_cell.angle_alpha   90.00
_cell.angle_beta   90.00
_cell.angle_gamma   90.00
#
_symmetry.space_group_name_H-M   'P 1'
#
loop_
_entity.id
_entity.type
_entity.pdbx_description
1 polymer ?
#
loop_
_entity_poly.entity_id
_entity_poly.type
_entity_poly.pdbx_seq_one_letter_code
_entity_poly.pdbx_strand_id
1 'polypeptide(L)'
;MSEVLEDGDIYFLYRPRVGERHVESLDEVQRLLIVLHPWHGRRRLRLLVVGRKRLPEIDEHDRFWAFVDTVVSRPAELYEALRPHLYGTKTRGERFQPPARPVAEGAYCVTRHDDHTHLAYQLELPRRPGPPQHELRIEPEASYVVTVKNPQAPSPPGVGLRGPARAELPADLQERFGTRRFAPLDPPRFLDHAGVEMVLVGAAHDASTELGIDLDAEVERAARNTIFEDLRIGRAERREAPSLTARWQ
;
A
#
# COMPACT_ATOMS: atom_id res chain seq x y z
N MET A 1 -17.87 5.15 -17.62
CA MET A 1 -18.50 5.81 -16.44
C MET A 1 -17.84 5.23 -15.21
N SER A 2 -17.45 6.08 -14.26
CA SER A 2 -16.77 5.66 -13.03
C SER A 2 -17.75 5.41 -11.88
N GLU A 3 -17.41 4.45 -11.03
CA GLU A 3 -18.14 4.15 -9.79
C GLU A 3 -17.15 3.89 -8.66
N VAL A 4 -17.24 4.65 -7.57
CA VAL A 4 -16.43 4.45 -6.38
C VAL A 4 -16.93 3.22 -5.62
N LEU A 5 -16.06 2.23 -5.48
CA LEU A 5 -16.36 0.96 -4.80
C LEU A 5 -15.95 0.98 -3.32
N GLU A 6 -14.93 1.75 -2.97
CA GLU A 6 -14.40 1.90 -1.61
C GLU A 6 -13.59 3.20 -1.50
N ASP A 7 -13.64 3.83 -0.34
CA ASP A 7 -12.89 5.04 0.05
C ASP A 7 -12.22 4.83 1.42
N GLY A 8 -11.15 5.56 1.69
CA GLY A 8 -10.44 5.43 2.96
C GLY A 8 -9.14 6.21 3.07
N ASP A 9 -8.44 5.98 4.18
CA ASP A 9 -7.09 6.52 4.39
C ASP A 9 -6.04 5.62 3.74
N ILE A 10 -5.03 6.23 3.13
CA ILE A 10 -3.85 5.56 2.59
C ILE A 10 -2.59 6.11 3.25
N TYR A 11 -1.70 5.19 3.64
CA TYR A 11 -0.40 5.53 4.19
C TYR A 11 0.70 4.82 3.42
N PHE A 12 1.74 5.57 3.08
CA PHE A 12 2.96 5.03 2.49
C PHE A 12 4.02 4.94 3.58
N LEU A 13 4.67 3.79 3.67
CA LEU A 13 5.78 3.57 4.58
C LEU A 13 6.93 2.91 3.84
N TYR A 14 8.16 3.17 4.27
CA TYR A 14 9.31 2.37 3.85
C TYR A 14 9.87 1.60 5.04
N ARG A 15 10.46 0.44 4.77
CA ARG A 15 11.26 -0.29 5.76
C ARG A 15 12.73 -0.15 5.41
N PRO A 16 13.58 0.36 6.31
CA PRO A 16 15.03 0.37 6.11
C PRO A 16 15.62 -1.05 5.98
N ARG A 17 16.79 -1.17 5.37
CA ARG A 17 17.54 -2.42 5.31
C ARG A 17 17.97 -2.87 6.71
N VAL A 18 18.21 -4.17 6.82
CA VAL A 18 18.66 -4.80 8.07
C VAL A 18 19.99 -4.17 8.50
N GLY A 19 20.02 -3.63 9.71
CA GLY A 19 21.17 -2.92 10.27
C GLY A 19 21.23 -1.42 9.97
N GLU A 20 20.41 -0.89 9.06
CA GLU A 20 20.42 0.53 8.71
C GLU A 20 19.56 1.36 9.65
N ARG A 21 20.19 2.20 10.49
CA ARG A 21 19.46 3.05 11.44
C ARG A 21 19.01 4.37 10.84
N HIS A 22 19.69 4.85 9.80
CA HIS A 22 19.35 6.07 9.09
C HIS A 22 19.25 5.73 7.61
N VAL A 23 18.30 6.35 6.93
CA VAL A 23 18.15 6.27 5.48
C VAL A 23 18.45 7.66 4.93
N GLU A 24 19.22 7.70 3.85
CA GLU A 24 19.52 8.89 3.06
C GLU A 24 19.20 8.69 1.58
N SER A 25 18.92 7.44 1.16
CA SER A 25 18.59 7.09 -0.22
C SER A 25 17.76 5.81 -0.36
N LEU A 26 17.21 5.60 -1.55
CA LEU A 26 16.50 4.38 -1.95
C LEU A 26 17.34 3.09 -1.77
N ASP A 27 18.67 3.20 -1.81
CA ASP A 27 19.54 2.03 -1.68
C ASP A 27 19.45 1.38 -0.30
N GLU A 28 19.23 2.18 0.75
CA GLU A 28 19.07 1.75 2.14
C GLU A 28 17.63 1.34 2.47
N VAL A 29 16.70 1.52 1.54
CA VAL A 29 15.34 1.00 1.66
C VAL A 29 15.32 -0.50 1.34
N GLN A 30 14.64 -1.29 2.16
CA GLN A 30 14.38 -2.70 1.92
C GLN A 30 13.10 -2.91 1.12
N ARG A 31 12.00 -2.25 1.52
CA ARG A 31 10.65 -2.42 0.97
C ARG A 31 9.84 -1.13 1.07
N LEU A 32 8.98 -0.92 0.08
CA LEU A 32 7.86 0.02 0.13
C LEU A 32 6.60 -0.73 0.59
N LEU A 33 5.86 -0.11 1.50
CA LEU A 33 4.65 -0.63 2.12
C LEU A 33 3.52 0.39 1.91
N ILE A 34 2.30 -0.10 1.72
CA ILE A 34 1.10 0.71 1.65
C ILE A 34 0.12 0.18 2.71
N VAL A 35 -0.44 1.05 3.53
CA VAL A 35 -1.54 0.70 4.43
C VAL A 35 -2.80 1.32 3.88
N LEU A 36 -3.84 0.51 3.69
CA LEU A 36 -5.19 0.97 3.36
C LEU A 36 -6.09 0.78 4.57
N HIS A 37 -6.87 1.81 4.88
CA HIS A 37 -7.85 1.80 5.94
C HIS A 37 -9.20 2.31 5.42
N PRO A 38 -10.10 1.40 5.00
CA PRO A 38 -11.40 1.78 4.45
C PRO A 38 -12.29 2.39 5.53
N TRP A 39 -12.98 3.48 5.22
CA TRP A 39 -13.88 4.15 6.17
C TRP A 39 -15.21 3.42 6.32
N HIS A 40 -15.62 2.71 5.29
CA HIS A 40 -16.89 2.02 5.21
C HIS A 40 -16.73 0.49 5.16
N GLY A 41 -17.84 -0.23 5.36
CA GLY A 41 -17.85 -1.69 5.35
C GLY A 41 -17.12 -2.34 6.53
N ARG A 42 -16.25 -3.31 6.25
CA ARG A 42 -15.59 -4.13 7.29
C ARG A 42 -14.42 -3.43 8.00
N ARG A 43 -14.00 -2.25 7.53
CA ARG A 43 -12.96 -1.38 8.12
C ARG A 43 -11.69 -2.12 8.53
N ARG A 44 -11.26 -3.08 7.71
CA ARG A 44 -10.04 -3.87 7.95
C ARG A 44 -8.84 -3.10 7.45
N LEU A 45 -7.83 -2.95 8.29
CA LEU A 45 -6.53 -2.41 7.91
C LEU A 45 -5.80 -3.45 7.06
N ARG A 46 -5.31 -3.03 5.90
CA ARG A 46 -4.63 -3.90 4.93
C ARG A 46 -3.22 -3.38 4.74
N LEU A 47 -2.23 -4.20 5.08
CA LEU A 47 -0.82 -3.92 4.80
C LEU A 47 -0.44 -4.58 3.47
N LEU A 48 -0.14 -3.75 2.48
CA LEU A 48 0.36 -4.17 1.18
C LEU A 48 1.87 -4.02 1.12
N VAL A 49 2.54 -4.96 0.46
CA VAL A 49 3.96 -4.90 0.15
C VAL A 49 4.12 -4.73 -1.35
N VAL A 50 4.81 -3.67 -1.76
CA VAL A 50 5.18 -3.47 -3.16
C VAL A 50 6.46 -4.26 -3.46
N GLY A 51 6.46 -5.03 -4.54
CA GLY A 51 7.59 -5.90 -4.92
C GLY A 51 8.84 -5.15 -5.37
N ARG A 52 8.72 -3.84 -5.58
CA ARG A 52 9.82 -2.90 -5.83
C ARG A 52 9.89 -1.89 -4.68
N LYS A 53 11.02 -1.20 -4.56
CA LYS A 53 11.22 -0.17 -3.54
C LYS A 53 10.52 1.16 -3.85
N ARG A 54 9.79 1.26 -4.96
CA ARG A 54 9.12 2.46 -5.47
C ARG A 54 7.81 2.07 -6.17
N LEU A 55 6.90 3.02 -6.35
CA LEU A 55 5.68 2.83 -7.14
C LEU A 55 5.98 2.78 -8.65
N PRO A 56 5.09 2.17 -9.44
CA PRO A 56 5.19 2.19 -10.90
C PRO A 56 5.28 3.62 -11.45
N GLU A 57 6.10 3.82 -12.48
CA GLU A 57 6.08 5.05 -13.27
C GLU A 57 4.78 5.15 -14.07
N ILE A 58 4.16 6.33 -14.06
CA ILE A 58 2.85 6.54 -14.70
C ILE A 58 3.03 6.68 -16.22
N ASP A 59 3.93 7.55 -16.66
CA ASP A 59 4.17 7.83 -18.07
C ASP A 59 4.72 6.62 -18.85
N GLU A 60 5.46 5.73 -18.18
CA GLU A 60 5.99 4.51 -18.78
C GLU A 60 5.01 3.32 -18.70
N HIS A 61 3.86 3.50 -18.02
CA HIS A 61 2.91 2.43 -17.69
C HIS A 61 3.60 1.22 -17.08
N ASP A 62 4.51 1.49 -16.14
CA ASP A 62 5.31 0.49 -15.46
C ASP A 62 4.39 -0.47 -14.70
N ARG A 63 4.81 -1.73 -14.52
CA ARG A 63 3.98 -2.79 -13.92
C ARG A 63 4.69 -3.48 -12.80
N PHE A 64 4.25 -3.25 -11.56
CA PHE A 64 4.85 -3.86 -10.38
C PHE A 64 3.90 -4.81 -9.67
N TRP A 65 4.46 -5.94 -9.25
CA TRP A 65 3.78 -6.86 -8.35
C TRP A 65 3.64 -6.23 -6.97
N ALA A 66 2.49 -6.43 -6.34
CA ALA A 66 2.27 -6.17 -4.93
C ALA A 66 1.49 -7.35 -4.32
N PHE A 67 1.47 -7.47 -3.01
CA PHE A 67 0.62 -8.44 -2.32
C PHE A 67 0.13 -7.93 -0.98
N VAL A 68 -1.00 -8.46 -0.53
CA VAL A 68 -1.51 -8.24 0.81
C VAL A 68 -0.69 -9.09 1.77
N ASP A 69 0.11 -8.45 2.61
CA ASP A 69 0.91 -9.15 3.62
C ASP A 69 0.05 -9.53 4.82
N THR A 70 -0.68 -8.56 5.36
CA THR A 70 -1.44 -8.70 6.60
C THR A 70 -2.76 -7.95 6.52
N VAL A 71 -3.82 -8.52 7.10
CA VAL A 71 -5.13 -7.90 7.23
C VAL A 71 -5.56 -8.00 8.69
N VAL A 72 -5.81 -6.86 9.33
CA VAL A 72 -6.15 -6.79 10.76
C VAL A 72 -7.35 -5.90 11.02
N SER A 73 -8.08 -6.18 12.09
CA SER A 73 -9.23 -5.36 12.51
C SER A 73 -8.85 -4.30 13.55
N ARG A 74 -7.66 -4.41 14.15
CA ARG A 74 -7.22 -3.49 15.21
C ARG A 74 -5.88 -2.86 14.83
N PRO A 75 -5.75 -1.52 14.97
CA PRO A 75 -4.51 -0.80 14.74
C PRO A 75 -3.27 -1.36 15.47
N ALA A 76 -3.45 -1.82 16.71
CA ALA A 76 -2.37 -2.41 17.50
C ALA A 76 -1.75 -3.68 16.88
N GLU A 77 -2.53 -4.47 16.13
CA GLU A 77 -2.00 -5.66 15.45
C GLU A 77 -1.15 -5.28 14.24
N LEU A 78 -1.50 -4.19 13.55
CA LEU A 78 -0.68 -3.67 12.45
C LEU A 78 0.67 -3.16 12.98
N TYR A 79 0.68 -2.53 14.16
CA TYR A 79 1.92 -2.08 14.79
C TYR A 79 2.92 -3.22 15.00
N GLU A 80 2.46 -4.42 15.37
CA GLU A 80 3.33 -5.59 15.55
C GLU A 80 4.04 -6.00 14.25
N ALA A 81 3.41 -5.80 13.09
CA ALA A 81 4.03 -6.01 11.79
C ALA A 81 5.02 -4.89 11.43
N LEU A 82 4.79 -3.66 11.89
CA LEU A 82 5.58 -2.46 11.55
C LEU A 82 6.76 -2.22 12.51
N ARG A 83 6.71 -2.72 13.74
CA ARG A 83 7.71 -2.48 14.80
C ARG A 83 9.09 -3.10 14.46
N PRO A 84 10.17 -2.72 15.19
CA PRO A 84 11.46 -3.35 15.00
C PRO A 84 11.47 -4.79 15.51
N HIS A 85 12.31 -5.63 14.92
CA HIS A 85 12.46 -7.01 15.36
C HIS A 85 13.91 -7.46 15.31
N LEU A 86 14.36 -8.07 16.41
CA LEU A 86 15.66 -8.74 16.53
C LEU A 86 15.46 -10.23 16.23
N TYR A 87 16.24 -10.77 15.29
CA TYR A 87 16.18 -12.19 14.96
C TYR A 87 17.58 -12.78 14.74
N GLY A 88 17.78 -14.02 15.17
CA GLY A 88 19.02 -14.74 14.96
C GLY A 88 19.10 -15.34 13.55
N THR A 89 20.29 -15.33 12.96
CA THR A 89 20.59 -16.05 11.72
C THR A 89 21.71 -17.06 11.97
N LYS A 90 21.57 -18.27 11.41
CA LYS A 90 22.53 -19.37 11.60
C LYS A 90 23.95 -19.04 11.13
N THR A 91 24.07 -18.16 10.14
CA THR A 91 25.34 -17.86 9.45
C THR A 91 25.92 -16.50 9.83
N ARG A 92 25.12 -15.60 10.40
CA ARG A 92 25.44 -14.17 10.47
C ARG A 92 25.06 -13.53 11.82
N GLY A 93 24.76 -14.34 12.84
CA GLY A 93 24.45 -13.87 14.19
C GLY A 93 23.11 -13.14 14.28
N GLU A 94 22.96 -12.30 15.31
CA GLU A 94 21.77 -11.47 15.51
C GLU A 94 21.65 -10.40 14.43
N ARG A 95 20.41 -10.20 13.95
CA ARG A 95 20.04 -9.19 12.96
C ARG A 95 18.97 -8.30 13.56
N PHE A 96 19.15 -7.00 13.38
CA PHE A 96 18.17 -5.99 13.74
C PHE A 96 17.45 -5.51 12.48
N GLN A 97 16.13 -5.70 12.46
CA GLN A 97 15.26 -5.08 11.47
C GLN A 97 14.69 -3.79 12.07
N PRO A 98 15.03 -2.62 11.52
CA PRO A 98 14.43 -1.34 11.91
C PRO A 98 12.90 -1.32 11.68
N PRO A 99 12.17 -0.45 12.40
CA PRO A 99 10.74 -0.28 12.19
C PRO A 99 10.46 0.28 10.78
N ALA A 100 9.25 0.04 10.29
CA ALA A 100 8.75 0.79 9.14
C ALA A 100 8.55 2.26 9.52
N ARG A 101 8.85 3.16 8.59
CA ARG A 101 8.77 4.61 8.76
C ARG A 101 7.75 5.19 7.79
N PRO A 102 6.77 5.98 8.26
CA PRO A 102 5.83 6.64 7.37
C PRO A 102 6.56 7.68 6.52
N VAL A 103 6.10 7.85 5.28
CA VAL A 103 6.68 8.79 4.33
C VAL A 103 5.61 9.65 3.65
N ALA A 104 4.37 9.16 3.54
CA ALA A 104 3.25 9.96 3.07
C ALA A 104 1.92 9.41 3.63
N GLU A 105 0.91 10.27 3.65
CA GLU A 105 -0.46 10.02 4.11
C GLU A 105 -1.42 10.76 3.18
N GLY A 106 -2.60 10.19 2.94
CA GLY A 106 -3.64 10.78 2.13
C GLY A 106 -4.95 10.01 2.19
N ALA A 107 -5.84 10.33 1.26
CA ALA A 107 -7.07 9.59 1.03
C ALA A 107 -6.99 8.81 -0.28
N TYR A 108 -7.70 7.68 -0.35
CA TYR A 108 -7.80 6.87 -1.56
C TYR A 108 -9.24 6.56 -1.92
N CYS A 109 -9.44 6.26 -3.20
CA CYS A 109 -10.62 5.65 -3.76
C CYS A 109 -10.22 4.41 -4.57
N VAL A 110 -10.99 3.33 -4.43
CA VAL A 110 -11.00 2.22 -5.38
C VAL A 110 -12.18 2.45 -6.31
N THR A 111 -11.90 2.72 -7.58
CA THR A 111 -12.89 3.14 -8.57
C THR A 111 -12.97 2.15 -9.71
N ARG A 112 -14.17 1.64 -10.00
CA ARG A 112 -14.44 0.91 -11.25
C ARG A 112 -14.52 1.93 -12.37
N HIS A 113 -13.74 1.74 -13.42
CA HIS A 113 -13.80 2.53 -14.64
C HIS A 113 -13.82 1.59 -15.84
N ASP A 114 -14.98 1.50 -16.49
CA ASP A 114 -15.26 0.57 -17.58
C ASP A 114 -14.92 -0.91 -17.23
N ASP A 115 -13.89 -1.52 -17.83
CA ASP A 115 -13.46 -2.89 -17.55
C ASP A 115 -12.24 -2.98 -16.61
N HIS A 116 -11.85 -1.85 -16.00
CA HIS A 116 -10.71 -1.73 -15.11
C HIS A 116 -11.11 -1.25 -13.72
N THR A 117 -10.21 -1.45 -12.77
CA THR A 117 -10.33 -0.88 -11.43
C THR A 117 -9.07 -0.13 -11.08
N HIS A 118 -9.24 1.10 -10.61
CA HIS A 118 -8.16 1.99 -10.23
C HIS A 118 -8.08 2.06 -8.71
N LEU A 119 -6.85 2.05 -8.18
CA LEU A 119 -6.54 2.63 -6.87
C LEU A 119 -6.05 4.05 -7.15
N ALA A 120 -6.88 5.02 -6.84
CA ALA A 120 -6.58 6.45 -6.95
C ALA A 120 -6.34 7.01 -5.55
N TYR A 121 -5.40 7.95 -5.42
CA TYR A 121 -5.16 8.63 -4.15
C TYR A 121 -4.71 10.06 -4.35
N GLN A 122 -4.86 10.86 -3.29
CA GLN A 122 -4.24 12.16 -3.14
C GLN A 122 -3.63 12.32 -1.75
N LEU A 123 -2.45 12.91 -1.67
CA LEU A 123 -1.72 13.12 -0.42
C LEU A 123 -2.28 14.29 0.39
N GLU A 124 -2.47 14.07 1.68
CA GLU A 124 -2.62 15.13 2.68
C GLU A 124 -1.24 15.60 3.16
N LEU A 125 -0.35 14.65 3.43
CA LEU A 125 0.99 14.89 3.98
C LEU A 125 2.06 14.02 3.29
N PRO A 126 3.27 14.57 3.06
CA PRO A 126 3.58 15.99 3.17
C PRO A 126 2.88 16.77 2.05
N ARG A 127 2.43 17.99 2.35
CA ARG A 127 1.80 18.89 1.35
C ARG A 127 2.68 19.20 0.14
N ARG A 128 3.99 19.07 0.30
CA ARG A 128 4.98 19.20 -0.77
C ARG A 128 5.91 18.00 -0.69
N PRO A 129 5.89 17.10 -1.68
CA PRO A 129 6.85 16.00 -1.77
C PRO A 129 8.29 16.52 -1.72
N GLY A 130 9.18 15.72 -1.13
CA GLY A 130 10.62 15.93 -1.17
C GLY A 130 11.35 14.68 -1.64
N PRO A 131 12.68 14.59 -1.40
CA PRO A 131 13.49 13.50 -1.92
C PRO A 131 12.94 12.09 -1.64
N PRO A 132 12.45 11.75 -0.42
CA PRO A 132 11.89 10.42 -0.18
C PRO A 132 10.70 10.09 -1.07
N GLN A 133 9.75 11.02 -1.20
CA GLN A 133 8.55 10.82 -2.01
C GLN A 133 8.93 10.67 -3.48
N HIS A 134 9.83 11.53 -4.00
CA HIS A 134 10.29 11.45 -5.39
C HIS A 134 11.05 10.15 -5.69
N GLU A 135 11.98 9.73 -4.83
CA GLU A 135 12.75 8.48 -5.02
C GLU A 135 11.87 7.22 -4.92
N LEU A 136 10.83 7.27 -4.08
CA LEU A 136 9.81 6.23 -3.96
C LEU A 136 8.72 6.33 -5.05
N ARG A 137 8.74 7.38 -5.89
CA ARG A 137 7.73 7.71 -6.90
C ARG A 137 6.31 7.85 -6.34
N ILE A 138 6.20 8.47 -5.18
CA ILE A 138 4.91 8.79 -4.56
C ILE A 138 4.54 10.20 -5.04
N GLU A 139 3.65 10.24 -6.02
CA GLU A 139 3.11 11.49 -6.56
C GLU A 139 2.14 12.14 -5.58
N PRO A 140 1.94 13.49 -5.64
CA PRO A 140 0.90 14.18 -4.85
C PRO A 140 -0.50 13.60 -5.08
N GLU A 141 -0.76 13.18 -6.31
CA GLU A 141 -1.98 12.55 -6.77
C GLU A 141 -1.60 11.54 -7.84
N ALA A 142 -2.24 10.36 -7.83
CA ALA A 142 -2.03 9.35 -8.85
C ALA A 142 -3.15 8.31 -8.87
N SER A 143 -3.33 7.67 -10.04
CA SER A 143 -4.14 6.47 -10.22
C SER A 143 -3.29 5.31 -10.74
N TYR A 144 -3.58 4.12 -10.23
CA TYR A 144 -2.99 2.86 -10.67
C TYR A 144 -4.07 1.87 -11.02
N VAL A 145 -4.04 1.27 -12.22
CA VAL A 145 -4.90 0.12 -12.53
C VAL A 145 -4.44 -1.06 -11.68
N VAL A 146 -5.38 -1.67 -10.96
CA VAL A 146 -5.12 -2.81 -10.07
C VAL A 146 -5.79 -4.05 -10.63
N THR A 147 -4.96 -5.05 -10.92
CA THR A 147 -5.43 -6.38 -11.35
C THR A 147 -5.00 -7.44 -10.34
N VAL A 148 -5.97 -8.18 -9.83
CA VAL A 148 -5.75 -9.27 -8.87
C VAL A 148 -5.36 -10.52 -9.63
N LYS A 149 -4.34 -11.22 -9.16
CA LYS A 149 -3.93 -12.51 -9.70
C LYS A 149 -4.77 -13.62 -9.06
N ASN A 150 -5.24 -14.55 -9.89
CA ASN A 150 -5.88 -15.77 -9.43
C ASN A 150 -4.88 -16.64 -8.65
N PRO A 151 -5.09 -16.91 -7.34
CA PRO A 151 -4.15 -17.73 -6.54
C PRO A 151 -4.00 -19.17 -7.04
N GLN A 152 -5.01 -19.69 -7.74
CA GLN A 152 -5.02 -21.03 -8.32
C GLN A 152 -4.30 -21.08 -9.68
N ALA A 153 -4.04 -19.94 -10.32
CA ALA A 153 -3.29 -19.91 -11.57
C ALA A 153 -1.78 -20.14 -11.32
N PRO A 154 -1.09 -20.87 -12.21
CA PRO A 154 0.35 -21.09 -12.09
C PRO A 154 1.12 -19.77 -12.30
N SER A 155 2.17 -19.56 -11.50
CA SER A 155 3.15 -18.50 -11.75
C SER A 155 4.24 -18.97 -12.71
N PRO A 156 4.83 -18.07 -13.52
CA PRO A 156 6.11 -18.34 -14.17
C PRO A 156 7.20 -18.68 -13.13
N PRO A 157 8.20 -19.50 -13.48
CA PRO A 157 9.33 -19.81 -12.60
C PRO A 157 10.02 -18.55 -12.09
N GLY A 158 10.22 -18.46 -10.78
CA GLY A 158 10.89 -17.31 -10.15
C GLY A 158 10.01 -16.07 -9.92
N VAL A 159 8.72 -16.10 -10.28
CA VAL A 159 7.79 -14.97 -10.15
C VAL A 159 6.66 -15.29 -9.16
N GLY A 160 6.30 -14.33 -8.31
CA GLY A 160 5.21 -14.42 -7.34
C GLY A 160 5.53 -15.15 -6.03
N LEU A 161 4.57 -15.14 -5.10
CA LEU A 161 4.68 -15.80 -3.80
C LEU A 161 4.79 -17.33 -3.98
N ARG A 162 5.71 -17.95 -3.22
CA ARG A 162 5.98 -19.40 -3.25
C ARG A 162 5.21 -20.11 -2.13
N GLY A 163 4.58 -21.25 -2.45
CA GLY A 163 4.06 -22.21 -1.47
C GLY A 163 2.89 -21.69 -0.60
N PRO A 164 2.87 -21.97 0.72
CA PRO A 164 1.73 -21.73 1.65
C PRO A 164 1.40 -20.25 1.92
N ALA A 165 2.03 -19.32 1.19
CA ALA A 165 1.76 -17.88 1.27
C ALA A 165 0.71 -17.40 0.25
N ARG A 166 0.11 -18.31 -0.54
CA ARG A 166 -0.96 -17.97 -1.48
C ARG A 166 -2.28 -17.77 -0.73
N ALA A 167 -3.05 -16.76 -1.12
CA ALA A 167 -4.37 -16.56 -0.56
C ALA A 167 -5.32 -17.73 -0.84
N GLU A 168 -6.06 -18.10 0.20
CA GLU A 168 -7.27 -18.92 0.08
C GLU A 168 -8.47 -17.97 -0.02
N LEU A 169 -9.03 -17.85 -1.23
CA LEU A 169 -10.17 -16.98 -1.48
C LEU A 169 -11.49 -17.73 -1.25
N PRO A 170 -12.50 -17.09 -0.64
CA PRO A 170 -13.88 -17.55 -0.64
C PRO A 170 -14.39 -17.87 -2.05
N ALA A 171 -15.30 -18.83 -2.17
CA ALA A 171 -15.81 -19.32 -3.45
C ALA A 171 -16.36 -18.20 -4.35
N ASP A 172 -17.12 -17.26 -3.76
CA ASP A 172 -17.70 -16.12 -4.48
C ASP A 172 -16.64 -15.17 -5.06
N LEU A 173 -15.46 -15.06 -4.43
CA LEU A 173 -14.33 -14.31 -4.96
C LEU A 173 -13.52 -15.12 -5.98
N GLN A 174 -13.37 -16.42 -5.74
CA GLN A 174 -12.67 -17.30 -6.66
C GLN A 174 -13.42 -17.44 -7.99
N GLU A 175 -14.75 -17.46 -7.97
CA GLU A 175 -15.61 -17.52 -9.16
C GLU A 175 -15.48 -16.28 -10.06
N ARG A 176 -15.15 -15.11 -9.49
CA ARG A 176 -14.98 -13.86 -10.26
C ARG A 176 -13.88 -13.97 -11.32
N PHE A 177 -12.87 -14.82 -11.11
CA PHE A 177 -11.83 -15.06 -12.11
C PHE A 177 -12.37 -15.83 -13.32
N GLY A 178 -13.35 -16.71 -13.14
CA GLY A 178 -13.74 -17.69 -14.14
C GLY A 178 -12.53 -18.53 -14.58
N THR A 179 -12.25 -18.57 -15.88
CA THR A 179 -11.07 -19.25 -16.44
C THR A 179 -9.82 -18.36 -16.54
N ARG A 180 -9.92 -17.09 -16.12
CA ARG A 180 -8.86 -16.09 -16.30
C ARG A 180 -7.80 -16.21 -15.20
N ARG A 181 -6.58 -15.79 -15.55
CA ARG A 181 -5.45 -15.70 -14.61
C ARG A 181 -5.50 -14.44 -13.75
N PHE A 182 -6.23 -13.43 -14.20
CA PHE A 182 -6.37 -12.14 -13.54
C PHE A 182 -7.82 -11.67 -13.59
N ALA A 183 -8.19 -10.86 -12.61
CA ALA A 183 -9.46 -10.14 -12.55
C ALA A 183 -9.19 -8.69 -12.10
N PRO A 184 -10.06 -7.72 -12.45
CA PRO A 184 -10.01 -6.40 -11.85
C PRO A 184 -10.16 -6.48 -10.32
N LEU A 185 -9.72 -5.45 -9.59
CA LEU A 185 -9.95 -5.33 -8.14
C LEU A 185 -11.42 -5.02 -7.81
N ASP A 186 -12.31 -5.90 -8.24
CA ASP A 186 -13.73 -5.74 -8.09
C ASP A 186 -14.36 -7.08 -7.70
N PRO A 187 -14.74 -7.25 -6.43
CA PRO A 187 -14.90 -6.20 -5.41
C PRO A 187 -13.61 -5.92 -4.58
N PRO A 188 -13.49 -4.75 -3.91
CA PRO A 188 -12.34 -4.40 -3.06
C PRO A 188 -12.04 -5.42 -1.96
N ARG A 189 -13.03 -6.23 -1.55
CA ARG A 189 -12.87 -7.31 -0.57
C ARG A 189 -11.83 -8.38 -0.96
N PHE A 190 -11.34 -8.43 -2.21
CA PHE A 190 -10.14 -9.21 -2.52
C PHE A 190 -8.97 -8.84 -1.58
N LEU A 191 -8.84 -7.56 -1.22
CA LEU A 191 -7.76 -7.10 -0.33
C LEU A 191 -7.96 -7.50 1.14
N ASP A 192 -9.11 -8.05 1.52
CA ASP A 192 -9.36 -8.56 2.89
C ASP A 192 -8.70 -9.92 3.16
N HIS A 193 -7.95 -10.46 2.20
CA HIS A 193 -7.32 -11.77 2.27
C HIS A 193 -5.79 -11.65 2.14
N ALA A 194 -5.07 -12.04 3.19
CA ALA A 194 -3.62 -12.12 3.17
C ALA A 194 -3.13 -13.11 2.09
N GLY A 195 -2.00 -12.80 1.47
CA GLY A 195 -1.42 -13.56 0.37
C GLY A 195 -2.02 -13.27 -1.01
N VAL A 196 -2.98 -12.34 -1.13
CA VAL A 196 -3.52 -11.93 -2.42
C VAL A 196 -2.46 -11.14 -3.17
N GLU A 197 -2.06 -11.65 -4.33
CA GLU A 197 -1.12 -11.00 -5.25
C GLU A 197 -1.89 -10.12 -6.24
N MET A 198 -1.34 -8.96 -6.57
CA MET A 198 -1.89 -8.04 -7.56
C MET A 198 -0.77 -7.40 -8.38
N VAL A 199 -1.15 -6.81 -9.51
CA VAL A 199 -0.29 -5.96 -10.33
C VAL A 199 -0.83 -4.54 -10.28
N LEU A 200 0.05 -3.61 -9.94
CA LEU A 200 -0.16 -2.17 -10.02
C LEU A 200 0.42 -1.68 -11.35
N VAL A 201 -0.38 -0.99 -12.14
CA VAL A 201 0.02 -0.39 -13.42
C VAL A 201 -0.17 1.10 -13.34
N GLY A 202 0.86 1.90 -13.64
CA GLY A 202 0.73 3.36 -13.68
C GLY A 202 -0.32 3.80 -14.71
N ALA A 203 -1.27 4.66 -14.30
CA ALA A 203 -2.38 5.09 -15.15
C ALA A 203 -2.41 6.62 -15.38
N ALA A 204 -2.57 7.42 -14.32
CA ALA A 204 -2.65 8.89 -14.46
C ALA A 204 -2.09 9.64 -13.26
N HIS A 205 -1.50 10.82 -13.50
CA HIS A 205 -1.10 11.77 -12.45
C HIS A 205 -2.31 12.59 -11.92
N ASP A 206 -3.24 12.96 -12.81
CA ASP A 206 -4.47 13.71 -12.47
C ASP A 206 -5.65 12.73 -12.37
N ALA A 207 -5.66 11.96 -11.29
CA ALA A 207 -6.60 10.87 -11.07
C ALA A 207 -8.04 11.37 -10.92
N SER A 208 -8.23 12.51 -10.28
CA SER A 208 -9.53 13.15 -10.06
C SER A 208 -10.20 13.48 -11.39
N THR A 209 -9.47 14.14 -12.29
CA THR A 209 -10.00 14.50 -13.61
C THR A 209 -10.19 13.25 -14.48
N GLU A 210 -9.22 12.33 -14.50
CA GLU A 210 -9.29 11.10 -15.31
C GLU A 210 -10.50 10.24 -14.95
N LEU A 211 -10.76 10.09 -13.65
CA LEU A 211 -11.81 9.21 -13.14
C LEU A 211 -13.10 9.94 -12.81
N GLY A 212 -13.14 11.28 -12.91
CA GLY A 212 -14.30 12.08 -12.54
C GLY A 212 -14.70 11.91 -11.06
N ILE A 213 -13.70 11.84 -10.17
CA ILE A 213 -13.86 11.72 -8.71
C ILE A 213 -13.29 12.96 -8.01
N ASP A 214 -13.70 13.20 -6.77
CA ASP A 214 -13.26 14.36 -5.98
C ASP A 214 -12.34 13.90 -4.84
N LEU A 215 -11.05 13.67 -5.14
CA LEU A 215 -10.08 13.23 -4.13
C LEU A 215 -9.78 14.33 -3.10
N ASP A 216 -9.91 15.60 -3.48
CA ASP A 216 -9.77 16.73 -2.55
C ASP A 216 -10.79 16.63 -1.41
N ALA A 217 -12.06 16.36 -1.73
CA ALA A 217 -13.11 16.15 -0.74
C ALA A 217 -12.83 14.94 0.17
N GLU A 218 -12.24 13.86 -0.38
CA GLU A 218 -11.85 12.71 0.43
C GLU A 218 -10.67 13.03 1.35
N VAL A 219 -9.68 13.80 0.91
CA VAL A 219 -8.60 14.29 1.78
C VAL A 219 -9.16 15.17 2.91
N GLU A 220 -10.10 16.06 2.62
CA GLU A 220 -10.79 16.86 3.65
C GLU A 220 -11.59 16.00 4.63
N ARG A 221 -12.11 14.85 4.19
CA ARG A 221 -12.80 13.87 5.04
C ARG A 221 -11.82 13.09 5.91
N ALA A 222 -10.69 12.66 5.36
CA ALA A 222 -9.59 11.98 6.06
C ALA A 222 -9.07 12.83 7.22
N ALA A 223 -8.78 14.11 6.95
CA ALA A 223 -8.27 15.08 7.93
C ALA A 223 -9.21 15.26 9.14
N ARG A 224 -10.52 15.03 8.95
CA ARG A 224 -11.53 15.09 10.03
C ARG A 224 -11.63 13.80 10.86
N ASN A 225 -11.13 12.68 10.35
CA ASN A 225 -11.33 11.33 10.91
C ASN A 225 -10.05 10.61 11.35
N THR A 226 -8.95 11.35 11.56
CA THR A 226 -7.58 10.79 11.76
C THR A 226 -7.48 9.61 12.73
N ILE A 227 -7.36 8.39 12.18
CA ILE A 227 -7.13 7.15 12.94
C ILE A 227 -5.69 7.00 13.44
N PHE A 228 -4.81 7.96 13.15
CA PHE A 228 -3.51 8.04 13.83
C PHE A 228 -3.62 8.30 15.34
N GLU A 229 -4.76 8.78 15.86
CA GLU A 229 -5.01 8.73 17.31
C GLU A 229 -5.12 7.28 17.81
N ASP A 230 -5.72 6.38 17.02
CA ASP A 230 -5.96 4.96 17.37
C ASP A 230 -4.79 4.03 17.01
N LEU A 231 -4.02 4.33 15.96
CA LEU A 231 -2.84 3.54 15.54
C LEU A 231 -1.65 3.64 16.51
N ARG A 232 -1.63 4.61 17.45
CA ARG A 232 -0.48 4.90 18.32
C ARG A 232 0.87 4.95 17.58
N ILE A 233 0.85 5.20 16.28
CA ILE A 233 2.02 5.57 15.50
C ILE A 233 2.16 7.10 15.67
N GLY A 234 2.74 7.52 16.80
CA GLY A 234 3.40 8.82 16.96
C GLY A 234 2.54 10.09 17.05
N ARG A 235 1.67 10.22 18.06
CA ARG A 235 1.31 11.55 18.63
C ARG A 235 1.88 11.77 20.05
N ALA A 236 2.00 10.71 20.86
CA ALA A 236 2.50 10.80 22.24
C ALA A 236 4.03 11.01 22.38
N GLU A 237 4.81 10.76 21.32
CA GLU A 237 6.26 11.01 21.28
C GLU A 237 6.63 12.33 20.55
N ARG A 238 5.64 13.18 20.21
CA ARG A 238 5.86 14.49 19.55
C ARG A 238 6.42 15.57 20.49
N ARG A 239 7.50 15.27 21.24
CA ARG A 239 8.37 16.31 21.79
C ARG A 239 9.63 16.54 20.95
N GLU A 240 9.95 15.69 19.99
CA GLU A 240 11.06 15.93 19.05
C GLU A 240 10.68 15.54 17.59
N ALA A 241 10.27 16.55 16.81
CA ALA A 241 10.19 16.63 15.34
C ALA A 241 9.17 15.75 14.54
N PRO A 242 8.69 16.20 13.36
CA PRO A 242 7.59 15.55 12.62
C PRO A 242 8.07 14.30 11.84
N SER A 243 7.30 13.21 11.84
CA SER A 243 7.63 11.92 11.20
C SER A 243 7.16 11.78 9.73
N LEU A 244 6.54 12.80 9.15
CA LEU A 244 6.18 12.90 7.73
C LEU A 244 6.93 14.07 7.08
N THR A 245 8.26 14.06 7.22
CA THR A 245 9.10 15.08 6.60
C THR A 245 9.32 14.79 5.12
N ALA A 246 9.45 15.84 4.32
CA ALA A 246 9.95 15.79 2.95
C ALA A 246 11.48 15.50 2.92
N ARG A 247 11.98 14.66 3.83
CA ARG A 247 13.39 14.29 4.04
C ARG A 247 13.48 12.87 4.57
N TRP A 248 14.53 12.16 4.19
CA TRP A 248 14.80 10.81 4.71
C TRP A 248 15.08 10.84 6.21
N GLN A 249 14.82 9.72 6.89
CA GLN A 249 14.98 9.54 8.33
C GLN A 249 15.60 8.18 8.61
#